data_AF-A0AAW5SH92-F1
#
_entry.id   AF-A0AAW5SH92-F1
#
_cell.length_a   1.000
_cell.length_b   1.000
_cell.length_c   1.000
_cell.angle_alpha   90.00
_cell.angle_beta   90.00
_cell.angle_gamma   90.00
#
_symmetry.space_group_name_H-M   'P 1'
#
loop_
_entity.id
_entity.type
_entity.pdbx_description
1 polymer ?
#
loop_
_entity_poly.entity_id
_entity_poly.type
_entity_poly.pdbx_seq_one_letter_code
_entity_poly.pdbx_strand_id
1 'polypeptide(L)'
;MNPFDYIPPESQQAPASDEVYVAAVKPYAAVSPSDRQPLARVRYTNGKTFVGHHVMRHIDLHRETGRPVDYWLAIDRVAHEVVAQIGTLVNQGTIRQVTCFTELRSQIDADAGWSPEVDALPKEDWAAVQWRVTDILRTG
;
A
#
# COMPACT_ATOMS: atom_id res chain seq x y z
N MET A 1 -4.68 -14.39 57.84
CA MET A 1 -4.19 -14.54 56.45
C MET A 1 -5.40 -14.60 55.55
N ASN A 2 -5.51 -13.67 54.60
CA ASN A 2 -6.69 -13.51 53.73
C ASN A 2 -6.60 -14.50 52.56
N PRO A 3 -7.69 -15.19 52.18
CA PRO A 3 -7.71 -16.16 51.08
C PRO A 3 -7.82 -15.51 49.68
N PHE A 4 -7.55 -14.20 49.55
CA PHE A 4 -7.77 -13.41 48.33
C PHE A 4 -6.49 -12.82 47.73
N ASP A 5 -5.30 -13.24 48.18
CA ASP A 5 -4.05 -12.90 47.50
C ASP A 5 -3.84 -13.78 46.26
N TYR A 6 -4.79 -13.70 45.32
CA TYR A 6 -4.59 -14.14 43.95
C TYR A 6 -3.95 -12.97 43.20
N ILE A 7 -2.63 -13.02 43.01
CA ILE A 7 -1.96 -12.16 42.03
C ILE A 7 -2.40 -12.71 40.67
N PRO A 8 -3.19 -11.98 39.86
CA PRO A 8 -3.40 -12.40 38.48
C PRO A 8 -2.03 -12.37 37.81
N PRO A 9 -1.65 -13.37 37.01
CA PRO A 9 -0.76 -13.03 35.91
C PRO A 9 -1.54 -11.96 35.14
N GLU A 10 -1.08 -10.70 35.15
CA GLU A 10 -1.45 -9.79 34.08
C GLU A 10 -0.86 -10.42 32.83
N SER A 11 -1.70 -11.30 32.26
CA SER A 11 -2.00 -11.40 30.86
C SER A 11 -0.80 -11.07 30.02
N GLN A 12 -0.05 -12.13 29.71
CA GLN A 12 0.29 -12.47 28.33
C GLN A 12 0.08 -11.29 27.40
N GLN A 13 1.21 -10.68 26.99
CA GLN A 13 1.37 -9.91 25.76
C GLN A 13 0.06 -9.71 25.03
N ALA A 14 -0.48 -8.49 25.07
CA ALA A 14 -1.47 -8.08 24.08
C ALA A 14 -0.97 -8.62 22.72
N PRO A 15 -1.73 -9.49 22.03
CA PRO A 15 -1.31 -9.89 20.69
C PRO A 15 -1.10 -8.58 19.94
N ALA A 16 0.08 -8.45 19.32
CA ALA A 16 0.46 -7.30 18.52
C ALA A 16 -0.78 -6.84 17.76
N SER A 17 -1.22 -5.61 18.01
CA SER A 17 -2.45 -5.10 17.44
C SER A 17 -2.46 -5.44 15.95
N ASP A 18 -3.44 -6.22 15.51
CA ASP A 18 -3.80 -6.38 14.09
C ASP A 18 -4.33 -5.02 13.59
N GLU A 19 -3.51 -3.97 13.71
CA GLU A 19 -3.85 -2.65 13.27
C GLU A 19 -3.95 -2.70 11.75
N VAL A 20 -5.16 -2.37 11.30
CA VAL A 20 -5.48 -2.29 9.89
C VAL A 20 -4.99 -0.92 9.41
N TYR A 21 -4.03 -0.92 8.52
CA TYR A 21 -3.46 0.28 7.90
C TYR A 21 -3.90 0.38 6.43
N VAL A 22 -3.87 1.61 5.90
CA VAL A 22 -4.06 1.84 4.47
C VAL A 22 -2.79 1.45 3.73
N ALA A 23 -2.89 0.43 2.89
CA ALA A 23 -1.78 -0.09 2.09
C ALA A 23 -1.58 0.73 0.82
N ALA A 24 -2.67 1.03 0.12
CA ALA A 24 -2.64 1.77 -1.14
C ALA A 24 -4.01 2.35 -1.46
N VAL A 25 -4.03 3.39 -2.29
CA VAL A 25 -5.25 3.96 -2.86
C VAL A 25 -5.12 3.98 -4.38
N LYS A 26 -6.09 3.36 -5.07
CA LYS A 26 -6.29 3.53 -6.52
C LYS A 26 -7.25 4.71 -6.71
N PRO A 27 -6.80 5.90 -7.15
CA PRO A 27 -7.62 7.10 -7.15
C PRO A 27 -8.81 7.01 -8.12
N TYR A 28 -8.67 6.31 -9.24
CA TYR A 28 -9.71 6.18 -10.26
C TYR A 28 -10.13 4.71 -10.41
N ALA A 29 -10.83 4.20 -9.41
CA ALA A 29 -11.26 2.80 -9.39
C ALA A 29 -12.62 2.58 -10.03
N ALA A 30 -13.55 3.51 -9.83
CA ALA A 30 -14.90 3.46 -10.35
C ALA A 30 -15.48 4.87 -10.53
N VAL A 31 -16.68 4.95 -11.09
CA VAL A 31 -17.47 6.17 -11.18
C VAL A 31 -18.77 5.96 -10.43
N SER A 32 -19.12 6.90 -9.57
CA SER A 32 -20.35 6.88 -8.78
C SER A 32 -21.58 6.88 -9.69
N PRO A 33 -22.52 5.92 -9.56
CA PRO A 33 -23.69 5.87 -10.42
C PRO A 33 -24.67 7.02 -10.15
N SER A 34 -24.63 7.65 -8.97
CA SER A 34 -25.57 8.71 -8.59
C SER A 34 -25.20 10.08 -9.16
N ASP A 35 -23.92 10.41 -9.22
CA ASP A 35 -23.45 11.77 -9.56
C ASP A 35 -22.25 11.78 -10.51
N ARG A 36 -21.83 10.61 -11.00
CA ARG A 36 -20.73 10.42 -11.95
C ARG A 36 -19.37 10.95 -11.47
N GLN A 37 -19.20 11.16 -10.17
CA GLN A 37 -17.91 11.53 -9.60
C GLN A 37 -16.96 10.33 -9.52
N PRO A 38 -15.64 10.54 -9.67
CA PRO A 38 -14.65 9.47 -9.52
C PRO A 38 -14.63 8.94 -8.09
N LEU A 39 -14.47 7.62 -7.98
CA LEU A 39 -14.33 6.92 -6.71
C LEU A 39 -12.93 6.30 -6.61
N ALA A 40 -12.34 6.45 -5.43
CA ALA A 40 -11.07 5.82 -5.09
C ALA A 40 -11.32 4.46 -4.42
N ARG A 41 -10.48 3.48 -4.73
CA ARG A 41 -10.43 2.20 -3.99
C ARG A 41 -9.29 2.25 -3.00
N VAL A 42 -9.62 2.23 -1.72
CA VAL A 42 -8.68 2.13 -0.60
C VAL A 42 -8.49 0.65 -0.28
N ARG A 43 -7.23 0.22 -0.24
CA ARG A 43 -6.83 -1.15 0.10
C ARG A 43 -6.18 -1.15 1.47
N TYR A 44 -6.58 -2.09 2.32
CA TYR A 44 -6.11 -2.20 3.69
C TYR A 44 -5.27 -3.46 3.93
N THR A 45 -4.34 -3.36 4.87
CA THR A 45 -3.39 -4.41 5.25
C THR A 45 -3.14 -4.40 6.76
N ASN A 46 -2.84 -5.56 7.36
CA ASN A 46 -2.32 -5.66 8.74
C ASN A 46 -0.77 -5.59 8.77
N GLY A 47 -0.19 -4.87 7.81
CA GLY A 47 1.26 -4.78 7.58
C GLY A 47 1.87 -6.01 6.87
N LYS A 48 1.18 -7.16 6.82
CA LYS A 48 1.70 -8.39 6.20
C LYS A 48 0.82 -8.89 5.08
N THR A 49 -0.49 -8.86 5.28
CA THR A 49 -1.49 -9.45 4.38
C THR A 49 -2.60 -8.47 4.07
N PHE A 50 -3.17 -8.62 2.88
CA PHE A 50 -4.39 -7.93 2.50
C PHE A 50 -5.52 -8.29 3.46
N VAL A 51 -6.20 -7.27 3.97
CA VAL A 51 -7.36 -7.43 4.85
C VAL A 51 -8.65 -7.20 4.08
N GLY A 52 -8.71 -6.15 3.27
CA GLY A 52 -9.94 -5.76 2.56
C GLY A 52 -9.74 -4.52 1.69
N HIS A 53 -10.79 -4.14 0.96
CA HIS A 53 -10.82 -2.89 0.22
C HIS A 53 -12.19 -2.21 0.32
N HIS A 54 -12.20 -0.89 0.22
CA HIS A 54 -13.41 -0.08 0.16
C HIS A 54 -13.33 0.90 -1.01
N VAL A 55 -14.48 1.14 -1.64
CA VAL A 55 -14.62 2.17 -2.69
C VAL A 55 -15.33 3.37 -2.07
N MET A 56 -14.72 4.55 -2.19
CA MET A 56 -15.23 5.77 -1.57
C MET A 56 -14.95 7.00 -2.42
N ARG A 57 -15.57 8.12 -2.06
CA ARG A 57 -15.37 9.39 -2.77
C ARG A 57 -14.02 10.00 -2.38
N HIS A 58 -13.46 10.81 -3.27
CA HIS A 58 -12.23 11.54 -2.98
C HIS A 58 -12.33 12.46 -1.77
N ILE A 59 -13.51 13.04 -1.55
CA ILE A 59 -13.79 13.91 -0.39
C ILE A 59 -13.68 13.17 0.95
N ASP A 60 -13.88 11.85 0.97
CA ASP A 60 -13.87 11.03 2.18
C ASP A 60 -12.48 10.47 2.49
N LEU A 61 -11.53 10.53 1.54
CA LEU A 61 -10.19 9.94 1.69
C LEU A 61 -9.42 10.53 2.86
N HIS A 62 -9.49 11.84 3.09
CA HIS A 62 -8.75 12.45 4.19
C HIS A 62 -9.24 11.95 5.55
N ARG A 63 -10.56 11.79 5.70
CA ARG A 63 -11.16 11.27 6.92
C ARG A 63 -10.78 9.81 7.16
N GLU A 64 -10.78 9.00 6.11
CA GLU A 64 -10.53 7.56 6.22
C GLU A 64 -9.04 7.22 6.35
N THR A 65 -8.19 7.91 5.59
CA THR A 65 -6.77 7.54 5.44
C THR A 65 -5.82 8.47 6.18
N GLY A 66 -6.32 9.56 6.75
CA GLY A 66 -5.51 10.65 7.31
C GLY A 66 -4.77 11.48 6.24
N ARG A 67 -4.91 11.16 4.94
CA ARG A 67 -4.21 11.81 3.83
C ARG A 67 -5.20 12.29 2.75
N PRO A 68 -5.01 13.51 2.19
CA PRO A 68 -5.89 14.03 1.14
C PRO A 68 -5.74 13.27 -0.18
N VAL A 69 -6.66 13.48 -1.12
CA VAL A 69 -6.61 12.85 -2.45
C VAL A 69 -5.31 13.18 -3.21
N ASP A 70 -4.81 14.41 -3.10
CA ASP A 70 -3.60 14.85 -3.81
C ASP A 70 -2.37 14.04 -3.40
N TYR A 71 -2.28 13.66 -2.13
CA TYR A 71 -1.22 12.75 -1.65
C TYR A 71 -1.31 11.40 -2.36
N TRP A 72 -2.51 10.81 -2.43
CA TRP A 72 -2.70 9.51 -3.07
C TRP A 72 -2.52 9.56 -4.59
N LEU A 73 -2.81 10.69 -5.23
CA LEU A 73 -2.51 10.93 -6.64
C LEU A 73 -0.98 10.98 -6.89
N ALA A 74 -0.22 11.58 -5.98
CA ALA A 74 1.25 11.56 -6.06
C ALA A 74 1.79 10.12 -5.94
N ILE A 75 1.32 9.35 -4.96
CA ILE A 75 1.69 7.92 -4.80
C ILE A 75 1.33 7.12 -6.05
N ASP A 76 0.14 7.33 -6.64
CA ASP A 76 -0.30 6.63 -7.85
C ASP A 76 0.59 6.96 -9.05
N ARG A 77 0.93 8.24 -9.23
CA ARG A 77 1.86 8.68 -10.29
C ARG A 77 3.22 8.00 -10.14
N VAL A 78 3.82 8.04 -8.93
CA VAL A 78 5.13 7.44 -8.69
C VAL A 78 5.09 5.92 -8.90
N ALA A 79 4.00 5.25 -8.49
CA ALA A 79 3.82 3.83 -8.76
C ALA A 79 3.79 3.51 -10.26
N HIS A 80 3.16 4.36 -11.08
CA HIS A 80 3.18 4.22 -12.53
C HIS A 80 4.59 4.40 -13.12
N GLU A 81 5.39 5.33 -12.59
CA GLU A 81 6.78 5.51 -13.00
C GLU A 81 7.63 4.26 -12.70
N VAL A 82 7.48 3.69 -11.50
CA VAL A 82 8.16 2.44 -11.11
C VAL A 82 7.73 1.27 -12.01
N VAL A 83 6.44 1.12 -12.29
CA VAL A 83 5.93 0.07 -13.21
C VAL A 83 6.52 0.24 -14.61
N ALA A 84 6.61 1.46 -15.12
CA ALA A 84 7.22 1.72 -16.42
C ALA A 84 8.70 1.30 -16.43
N GLN A 85 9.45 1.62 -15.37
CA GLN A 85 10.85 1.21 -15.23
C GLN A 85 11.01 -0.32 -15.13
N ILE A 86 10.15 -1.00 -14.36
CA ILE A 86 10.10 -2.48 -14.34
C ILE A 86 9.87 -3.01 -15.75
N GLY A 87 8.92 -2.44 -16.51
CA GLY A 87 8.66 -2.80 -17.89
C GLY A 87 9.89 -2.63 -18.79
N THR A 88 10.65 -1.54 -18.63
CA THR A 88 11.93 -1.35 -19.33
C THR A 88 12.95 -2.43 -18.99
N LEU A 89 13.12 -2.77 -17.71
CA LEU A 89 14.06 -3.80 -17.26
C LEU A 89 13.68 -5.19 -17.79
N VAL A 90 12.38 -5.51 -17.83
CA VAL A 90 11.89 -6.75 -18.44
C VAL A 90 12.19 -6.77 -19.93
N ASN A 91 11.86 -5.70 -20.66
CA ASN A 91 12.06 -5.62 -22.11
C ASN A 91 13.55 -5.71 -22.50
N GLN A 92 14.45 -5.24 -21.64
CA GLN A 92 15.90 -5.36 -21.81
C GLN A 92 16.44 -6.76 -21.44
N GLY A 93 15.62 -7.61 -20.83
CA GLY A 93 16.03 -8.92 -20.33
C GLY A 93 16.85 -8.87 -19.05
N THR A 94 16.91 -7.72 -18.37
CA THR A 94 17.64 -7.55 -17.10
C THR A 94 16.94 -8.30 -15.97
N ILE A 95 15.60 -8.32 -15.98
CA ILE A 95 14.78 -9.10 -15.04
C ILE A 95 13.72 -9.90 -15.81
N ARG A 96 13.22 -10.95 -15.19
CA ARG A 96 12.03 -11.68 -15.64
C ARG A 96 10.76 -10.92 -15.26
N GLN A 97 9.68 -11.19 -15.98
CA GLN A 97 8.35 -10.67 -15.67
C GLN A 97 7.97 -10.97 -14.20
N VAL A 98 7.45 -9.95 -13.51
CA VAL A 98 6.99 -10.04 -12.11
C VAL A 98 5.50 -9.70 -12.00
N THR A 99 4.83 -10.30 -11.03
CA THR A 99 3.39 -10.07 -10.74
C THR A 99 3.17 -9.29 -9.45
N CYS A 100 4.21 -9.13 -8.62
CA CYS A 100 4.18 -8.29 -7.43
C CYS A 100 5.55 -7.67 -7.15
N PHE A 101 5.57 -6.54 -6.45
CA PHE A 101 6.80 -5.79 -6.20
C PHE A 101 7.84 -6.63 -5.44
N THR A 102 7.41 -7.46 -4.49
CA THR A 102 8.31 -8.28 -3.66
C THR A 102 9.14 -9.29 -4.47
N GLU A 103 8.68 -9.70 -5.66
CA GLU A 103 9.44 -10.60 -6.53
C GLU A 103 10.71 -9.95 -7.09
N LEU A 104 10.75 -8.62 -7.20
CA LEU A 104 11.93 -7.88 -7.68
C LEU A 104 13.15 -8.15 -6.81
N ARG A 105 12.96 -8.29 -5.49
CA ARG A 105 14.05 -8.53 -4.52
C ARG A 105 14.84 -9.81 -4.77
N SER A 106 14.28 -10.74 -5.53
CA SER A 106 14.99 -11.97 -5.92
C SER A 106 15.91 -11.79 -7.14
N GLN A 107 15.81 -10.66 -7.84
CA GLN A 107 16.47 -10.41 -9.12
C GLN A 107 17.37 -9.17 -9.08
N ILE A 108 16.95 -8.13 -8.37
CA ILE A 108 17.64 -6.84 -8.22
C ILE A 108 17.50 -6.33 -6.79
N ASP A 109 18.32 -5.34 -6.43
CA ASP A 109 18.04 -4.51 -5.25
C ASP A 109 16.81 -3.66 -5.53
N ALA A 110 15.65 -4.08 -5.01
CA ALA A 110 14.38 -3.42 -5.26
C ALA A 110 14.20 -2.14 -4.45
N ASP A 111 15.12 -1.81 -3.54
CA ASP A 111 15.05 -0.60 -2.71
C ASP A 111 16.06 0.47 -3.16
N ALA A 112 16.71 0.28 -4.32
CA ALA A 112 17.68 1.21 -4.90
C ALA A 112 17.60 1.31 -6.43
N GLY A 113 18.15 2.38 -6.99
CA GLY A 113 18.31 2.55 -8.43
C GLY A 113 17.05 3.00 -9.16
N TRP A 114 16.07 3.53 -8.42
CA TRP A 114 14.88 4.15 -8.98
C TRP A 114 15.16 5.62 -9.34
N SER A 115 14.13 6.37 -9.76
CA SER A 115 14.30 7.81 -10.00
C SER A 115 14.66 8.54 -8.68
N PRO A 116 15.35 9.69 -8.74
CA PRO A 116 15.65 10.48 -7.54
C PRO A 116 14.40 10.88 -6.73
N GLU A 117 13.25 11.02 -7.41
CA GLU A 117 11.96 11.28 -6.77
C GLU A 117 11.48 10.09 -5.93
N VAL A 118 11.68 8.86 -6.43
CA VAL A 118 11.37 7.62 -5.70
C VAL A 118 12.34 7.40 -4.54
N ASP A 119 13.64 7.58 -4.77
CA ASP A 119 14.68 7.33 -3.75
C ASP A 119 14.59 8.33 -2.58
N ALA A 120 13.99 9.50 -2.79
CA ALA A 120 13.76 10.50 -1.76
C ALA A 120 12.51 10.25 -0.90
N LEU A 121 11.69 9.24 -1.22
CA LEU A 121 10.45 8.99 -0.51
C LEU A 121 10.68 8.55 0.95
N PRO A 122 9.88 9.06 1.90
CA PRO A 122 9.79 8.48 3.23
C PRO A 122 9.40 7.00 3.18
N LYS A 123 9.80 6.24 4.20
CA LYS A 123 9.51 4.79 4.28
C LYS A 123 8.01 4.45 4.17
N GLU A 124 7.15 5.27 4.77
CA GLU A 124 5.70 5.08 4.71
C GLU A 124 5.16 5.26 3.30
N ASP A 125 5.56 6.33 2.63
CA ASP A 125 5.18 6.65 1.25
C ASP A 125 5.73 5.59 0.29
N TRP A 126 6.97 5.14 0.49
CA TRP A 126 7.56 4.06 -0.30
C TRP A 126 6.79 2.75 -0.14
N ALA A 127 6.39 2.38 1.08
CA ALA A 127 5.55 1.20 1.30
C ALA A 127 4.21 1.32 0.56
N ALA A 128 3.59 2.50 0.57
CA ALA A 128 2.36 2.75 -0.19
C ALA A 128 2.56 2.60 -1.71
N VAL A 129 3.69 3.09 -2.23
CA VAL A 129 4.09 2.89 -3.64
C VAL A 129 4.27 1.41 -3.95
N GLN A 130 4.99 0.62 -3.13
CA GLN A 130 5.19 -0.82 -3.38
C GLN A 130 3.87 -1.59 -3.47
N TRP A 131 2.92 -1.29 -2.58
CA TRP A 131 1.57 -1.87 -2.64
C TRP A 131 0.82 -1.43 -3.89
N ARG A 132 0.92 -0.15 -4.28
CA ARG A 132 0.26 0.36 -5.47
C ARG A 132 0.85 -0.21 -6.76
N VAL A 133 2.17 -0.37 -6.85
CA VAL A 133 2.86 -1.07 -7.95
C VAL A 133 2.34 -2.50 -8.06
N THR A 134 2.25 -3.21 -6.93
CA THR A 134 1.70 -4.57 -6.91
C THR A 134 0.25 -4.61 -7.42
N ASP A 135 -0.58 -3.62 -7.06
CA ASP A 135 -1.94 -3.50 -7.59
C ASP A 135 -1.93 -3.31 -9.11
N ILE A 136 -1.08 -2.44 -9.64
CA ILE A 136 -0.98 -2.18 -11.08
C ILE A 136 -0.51 -3.43 -11.82
N LEU A 137 0.56 -4.09 -11.36
CA LEU A 137 1.09 -5.32 -11.99
C LEU A 137 0.08 -6.47 -12.03
N ARG A 138 -0.80 -6.59 -11.03
CA ARG A 138 -1.83 -7.65 -10.97
C ARG A 138 -3.10 -7.36 -11.76
N THR A 139 -3.38 -6.08 -12.01
CA THR A 139 -4.63 -5.64 -12.65
C THR A 139 -4.42 -4.99 -14.01
N GLY A 140 -3.17 -4.95 -14.47
CA GLY A 140 -2.76 -4.52 -15.81
C GLY A 140 -3.33 -5.41 -16.90
#